data_AF-A0A6N9ELL6-F1
#
_entry.id   AF-A0A6N9ELL6-F1
#
_cell.length_a   1.000
_cell.length_b   1.000
_cell.length_c   1.000
_cell.angle_alpha   90.00
_cell.angle_beta   90.00
_cell.angle_gamma   90.00
#
_symmetry.space_group_name_H-M   'P 1'
#
loop_
_entity.id
_entity.type
_entity.pdbx_description
1 polymer ?
#
loop_
_entity_poly.entity_id
_entity_poly.type
_entity_poly.pdbx_seq_one_letter_code
_entity_poly.pdbx_strand_id
1 'polypeptide(L)'
;MTSSPPASRSQDQPPAKAAPSPAAAPVAGKPAGKPWWRRWSDPVVVATVVASLTAALIAAFVMAAAAGFQSVKGDVRDSEARVHEEVRTSEARLHEEIQASEARLHEEIQASEARLHEEIQTSETRLTERIQANEIGIQASETKLSEEIRASEARVNKRIDDLRVDFKEEIKAVNNRLDAMNDKMDRLLETLLASKS
;
A
#
# COMPACT_ATOMS: atom_id res chain seq x y z
N MET A 1 -78.77 46.98 -25.90
CA MET A 1 -79.34 46.56 -24.61
C MET A 1 -78.17 46.38 -23.65
N THR A 2 -77.97 47.10 -22.56
CA THR A 2 -78.67 48.17 -21.83
C THR A 2 -77.60 48.70 -20.85
N SER A 3 -77.36 50.01 -20.71
CA SER A 3 -78.04 50.88 -19.73
C SER A 3 -78.10 50.23 -18.34
N SER A 4 -77.68 50.81 -17.22
CA SER A 4 -77.22 52.16 -16.86
C SER A 4 -76.69 52.07 -15.40
N PRO A 5 -75.94 53.08 -14.93
CA PRO A 5 -75.85 53.46 -13.50
C PRO A 5 -77.14 54.28 -13.15
N PRO A 6 -77.21 55.26 -12.22
CA PRO A 6 -76.56 55.61 -10.93
C PRO A 6 -77.62 55.97 -9.83
N ALA A 7 -77.21 56.45 -8.64
CA ALA A 7 -77.99 57.32 -7.72
C ALA A 7 -77.18 57.54 -6.42
N SER A 8 -77.20 58.64 -5.67
CA SER A 8 -77.86 59.97 -5.68
C SER A 8 -77.19 60.77 -4.53
N ARG A 9 -76.72 62.01 -4.70
CA ARG A 9 -77.45 63.30 -4.75
C ARG A 9 -78.05 63.74 -3.39
N SER A 10 -77.58 64.89 -2.88
CA SER A 10 -78.38 66.13 -2.62
C SER A 10 -77.46 67.19 -2.00
N GLN A 11 -77.20 68.36 -2.60
CA GLN A 11 -78.10 69.46 -3.01
C GLN A 11 -78.45 70.37 -1.82
N ASP A 12 -77.96 71.62 -1.85
CA ASP A 12 -78.84 72.78 -1.73
C ASP A 12 -78.15 74.11 -2.13
N GLN A 13 -78.89 74.89 -2.89
CA GLN A 13 -78.68 76.28 -3.30
C GLN A 13 -80.04 76.97 -3.10
N PRO A 14 -80.11 78.27 -2.73
CA PRO A 14 -80.67 79.22 -3.70
C PRO A 14 -80.06 80.66 -3.63
N PRO A 15 -80.45 81.57 -4.55
CA PRO A 15 -79.65 82.72 -5.00
C PRO A 15 -80.25 84.10 -4.66
N ALA A 16 -79.51 85.20 -4.90
CA ALA A 16 -80.10 86.47 -5.36
C ALA A 16 -79.07 87.47 -5.93
N LYS A 17 -79.47 88.07 -7.05
CA LYS A 17 -78.86 89.21 -7.78
C LYS A 17 -78.71 90.46 -6.91
N ALA A 18 -77.66 91.26 -7.17
CA ALA A 18 -77.76 92.65 -7.65
C ALA A 18 -76.36 93.31 -7.71
N ALA A 19 -76.02 93.89 -8.86
CA ALA A 19 -75.06 94.99 -8.96
C ALA A 19 -75.87 96.28 -9.24
N PRO A 20 -75.38 97.49 -8.90
CA PRO A 20 -74.35 98.13 -9.72
C PRO A 20 -73.28 98.97 -8.98
N SER A 21 -72.18 99.20 -9.71
CA SER A 21 -71.09 100.20 -9.58
C SER A 21 -71.60 101.67 -9.44
N PRO A 22 -70.79 102.74 -9.20
CA PRO A 22 -69.40 102.94 -9.69
C PRO A 22 -68.40 103.81 -8.86
N ALA A 23 -67.18 103.89 -9.42
CA ALA A 23 -66.15 104.95 -9.33
C ALA A 23 -65.26 104.96 -8.06
N ALA A 24 -63.93 105.13 -8.13
CA ALA A 24 -63.07 105.72 -9.16
C ALA A 24 -61.65 105.08 -9.18
N ALA A 25 -61.02 105.16 -10.36
CA ALA A 25 -59.63 104.79 -10.73
C ALA A 25 -58.58 105.72 -10.04
N PRO A 26 -57.24 105.67 -10.31
CA PRO A 26 -56.50 104.99 -11.39
C PRO A 26 -55.10 104.37 -11.08
N VAL A 27 -54.71 103.43 -11.96
CA VAL A 27 -53.39 103.26 -12.66
C VAL A 27 -52.08 103.37 -11.85
N ALA A 28 -51.25 102.31 -11.88
CA ALA A 28 -49.88 102.31 -12.47
C ALA A 28 -49.00 101.12 -12.02
N GLY A 29 -48.24 100.56 -12.97
CA GLY A 29 -46.85 100.14 -12.73
C GLY A 29 -46.56 98.66 -12.42
N LYS A 30 -46.24 97.87 -13.46
CA LYS A 30 -45.34 96.70 -13.31
C LYS A 30 -43.95 97.17 -12.88
N PRO A 31 -43.23 96.37 -12.09
CA PRO A 31 -41.85 96.05 -12.44
C PRO A 31 -41.69 94.53 -12.64
N ALA A 32 -41.15 94.14 -13.79
CA ALA A 32 -40.75 92.78 -14.08
C ALA A 32 -39.60 92.37 -13.14
N GLY A 33 -39.92 91.69 -12.03
CA GLY A 33 -38.93 90.99 -11.22
C GLY A 33 -38.26 89.90 -12.08
N LYS A 34 -36.92 89.84 -12.04
CA LYS A 34 -36.14 88.86 -12.81
C LYS A 34 -36.68 87.44 -12.54
N PRO A 35 -36.82 86.58 -13.57
CA PRO A 35 -37.36 85.24 -13.41
C PRO A 35 -36.51 84.48 -12.39
N TRP A 36 -37.15 83.87 -11.40
CA TRP A 36 -36.46 83.18 -10.30
C TRP A 36 -35.46 82.11 -10.77
N TRP A 37 -35.69 81.54 -11.96
CA TRP A 37 -34.81 80.61 -12.66
C TRP A 37 -33.42 81.18 -12.97
N ARG A 38 -33.28 82.51 -13.17
CA ARG A 38 -31.97 83.15 -13.43
C ARG A 38 -31.07 83.23 -12.20
N ARG A 39 -31.65 83.13 -11.00
CA ARG A 39 -30.88 83.03 -9.74
C ARG A 39 -30.22 81.65 -9.57
N TRP A 40 -30.72 80.65 -10.28
CA TRP A 40 -30.14 79.30 -10.38
C TRP A 40 -29.12 79.18 -11.52
N SER A 41 -29.02 80.18 -12.39
CA SER A 41 -28.06 80.25 -13.50
C SER A 41 -26.79 81.04 -13.17
N ASP A 42 -26.62 81.47 -11.92
CA ASP A 42 -25.41 82.17 -11.48
C ASP A 42 -24.24 81.18 -11.49
N PRO A 43 -23.15 81.43 -12.25
CA PRO A 43 -22.03 80.49 -12.42
C PRO A 43 -21.42 80.04 -11.08
N VAL A 44 -21.49 80.87 -10.04
CA VAL A 44 -21.01 80.54 -8.69
C VAL A 44 -21.92 79.50 -8.01
N VAL A 45 -23.23 79.62 -8.17
CA VAL A 45 -24.21 78.67 -7.62
C VAL A 45 -24.12 77.32 -8.34
N VAL A 46 -23.93 77.34 -9.66
CA VAL A 46 -23.74 76.09 -10.44
C VAL A 46 -22.44 75.39 -10.05
N ALA A 47 -21.32 76.12 -9.94
CA ALA A 47 -20.03 75.54 -9.57
C ALA A 47 -20.04 74.91 -8.16
N THR A 48 -20.70 75.54 -7.20
CA THR A 48 -20.83 75.01 -5.82
C THR A 48 -21.71 73.76 -5.74
N VAL A 49 -22.81 73.71 -6.50
CA VAL A 49 -23.65 72.51 -6.60
C VAL A 49 -22.90 71.37 -7.28
N VAL A 50 -22.21 71.63 -8.39
CA VAL A 50 -21.40 70.63 -9.09
C VAL A 50 -20.27 70.11 -8.21
N ALA A 51 -19.52 71.00 -7.54
CA ALA A 51 -18.46 70.61 -6.61
C ALA A 51 -18.98 69.79 -5.42
N SER A 52 -20.17 70.11 -4.90
CA SER A 52 -20.82 69.34 -3.84
C SER A 52 -21.25 67.96 -4.34
N LEU A 53 -21.79 67.87 -5.56
CA LEU A 53 -22.19 66.62 -6.18
C LEU A 53 -20.99 65.72 -6.48
N THR A 54 -19.88 66.28 -7.01
CA THR A 54 -18.66 65.52 -7.28
C THR A 54 -17.99 65.06 -5.98
N ALA A 55 -17.94 65.91 -4.96
CA ALA A 55 -17.46 65.50 -3.63
C ALA A 55 -18.32 64.38 -3.03
N ALA A 56 -19.65 64.46 -3.16
CA ALA A 56 -20.55 63.40 -2.72
C ALA A 56 -20.36 62.09 -3.49
N LEU A 57 -20.14 62.15 -4.81
CA LEU A 57 -19.85 60.98 -5.64
C LEU A 57 -18.51 60.35 -5.29
N ILE A 58 -17.46 61.15 -5.08
CA ILE A 58 -16.14 60.67 -4.64
C ILE A 58 -16.26 60.02 -3.26
N ALA A 59 -16.97 60.64 -2.32
CA ALA A 59 -17.20 60.08 -0.99
C ALA A 59 -17.99 58.75 -1.08
N ALA A 60 -19.03 58.68 -1.91
CA ALA A 60 -19.78 57.45 -2.13
C ALA A 60 -18.92 56.33 -2.74
N PHE A 61 -18.06 56.66 -3.70
CA PHE A 61 -17.13 55.70 -4.30
C PHE A 61 -16.10 55.20 -3.29
N VAL A 62 -15.50 56.08 -2.48
CA VAL A 62 -14.54 55.69 -1.44
C VAL A 62 -15.20 54.81 -0.38
N MET A 63 -16.42 55.14 0.04
CA MET A 63 -17.18 54.32 0.99
C MET A 63 -17.52 52.94 0.39
N ALA A 64 -17.93 52.88 -0.88
CA ALA A 64 -18.17 51.61 -1.57
C ALA A 64 -16.89 50.77 -1.71
N ALA A 65 -15.77 51.39 -2.05
CA ALA A 65 -14.46 50.72 -2.13
C ALA A 65 -13.98 50.21 -0.76
N ALA A 66 -14.16 51.01 0.30
CA ALA A 66 -13.83 50.60 1.66
C ALA A 66 -14.69 49.42 2.13
N ALA A 67 -16.00 49.45 1.84
CA ALA A 67 -16.91 48.34 2.13
C ALA A 67 -16.53 47.08 1.34
N GLY A 68 -16.21 47.21 0.05
CA GLY A 68 -15.72 46.10 -0.78
C GLY A 68 -14.42 45.48 -0.25
N PHE A 69 -13.46 46.32 0.15
CA PHE A 69 -12.20 45.86 0.75
C PHE A 69 -12.41 45.14 2.09
N GLN A 70 -13.33 45.64 2.93
CA GLN A 70 -13.71 44.97 4.18
C GLN A 70 -14.36 43.61 3.93
N SER A 71 -15.22 43.50 2.90
CA SER A 71 -15.81 42.22 2.48
C SER A 71 -14.74 41.23 2.05
N VAL A 72 -13.81 41.64 1.17
CA VAL A 72 -12.70 40.79 0.70
C VAL A 72 -11.83 40.33 1.86
N LYS A 73 -11.55 41.20 2.84
CA LYS A 73 -10.79 40.83 4.03
C LYS A 73 -11.54 39.80 4.90
N GLY A 74 -12.86 39.88 4.96
CA GLY A 74 -13.71 38.87 5.60
C GLY A 74 -13.60 37.54 4.87
N ASP A 75 -13.83 37.53 3.56
CA ASP A 75 -13.78 36.32 2.73
C ASP A 75 -12.41 35.64 2.79
N VAL A 76 -11.31 36.40 2.80
CA VAL A 76 -9.95 35.85 2.93
C VAL A 76 -9.75 35.19 4.29
N ARG A 77 -10.22 35.79 5.38
CA ARG A 77 -10.11 35.20 6.72
C ARG A 77 -10.95 33.94 6.86
N ASP A 78 -12.16 33.95 6.31
CA ASP A 78 -13.04 32.79 6.32
C ASP A 78 -12.45 31.66 5.47
N SER A 79 -11.87 31.98 4.31
CA SER A 79 -11.15 31.03 3.47
C SER A 79 -9.91 30.46 4.19
N GLU A 80 -9.13 31.30 4.86
CA GLU A 80 -7.94 30.88 5.61
C GLU A 80 -8.34 29.95 6.76
N ALA A 81 -9.39 30.29 7.51
CA ALA A 81 -9.91 29.43 8.58
C ALA A 81 -10.39 28.08 8.05
N ARG A 82 -11.10 28.05 6.91
CA ARG A 82 -11.55 26.80 6.28
C ARG A 82 -10.38 25.93 5.83
N VAL A 83 -9.38 26.51 5.16
CA VAL A 83 -8.19 25.77 4.71
C VAL A 83 -7.42 25.21 5.91
N HIS A 84 -7.27 25.99 6.99
CA HIS A 84 -6.61 25.50 8.19
C HIS A 84 -7.33 24.30 8.82
N GLU A 85 -8.66 24.33 8.83
CA GLU A 85 -9.46 23.21 9.36
C GLU A 85 -9.38 21.97 8.47
N GLU A 86 -9.47 22.16 7.15
CA GLU A 86 -9.31 21.07 6.18
C GLU A 86 -7.92 20.43 6.29
N VAL A 87 -6.87 21.23 6.42
CA VAL A 87 -5.49 20.74 6.63
C VAL A 87 -5.38 19.96 7.93
N ARG A 88 -5.86 20.49 9.06
CA ARG A 88 -5.84 19.76 10.34
C ARG A 88 -6.56 18.43 10.28
N THR A 89 -7.74 18.43 9.66
CA THR A 89 -8.55 17.21 9.52
C THR A 89 -7.82 16.19 8.65
N SER A 90 -7.21 16.64 7.55
CA SER A 90 -6.42 15.78 6.67
C SER A 90 -5.19 15.22 7.38
N GLU A 91 -4.46 16.04 8.14
CA GLU A 91 -3.30 15.61 8.92
C GLU A 91 -3.68 14.56 9.95
N ALA A 92 -4.77 14.77 10.69
CA ALA A 92 -5.27 13.80 11.67
C ALA A 92 -5.62 12.47 10.99
N ARG A 93 -6.34 12.51 9.86
CA ARG A 93 -6.72 11.30 9.12
C ARG A 93 -5.49 10.54 8.59
N LEU A 94 -4.51 11.25 8.04
CA LEU A 94 -3.27 10.63 7.56
C LEU A 94 -2.47 10.00 8.71
N HIS A 95 -2.45 10.65 9.87
CA HIS A 95 -1.78 10.10 11.05
C HIS A 95 -2.42 8.79 11.51
N GLU A 96 -3.75 8.74 11.56
CA GLU A 96 -4.50 7.51 11.87
C GLU A 96 -4.25 6.41 10.84
N GLU A 97 -4.24 6.74 9.55
CA GLU A 97 -3.98 5.78 8.47
C GLU A 97 -2.56 5.22 8.54
N ILE A 98 -1.56 6.06 8.85
CA ILE A 98 -0.18 5.64 9.06
C ILE A 98 -0.08 4.69 10.26
N GLN A 99 -0.66 5.05 11.42
CA GLN A 99 -0.63 4.19 12.60
C GLN A 99 -1.31 2.84 12.35
N ALA A 100 -2.45 2.83 11.67
CA ALA A 100 -3.14 1.59 11.31
C ALA A 100 -2.30 0.71 10.36
N SER A 101 -1.63 1.33 9.38
CA SER A 101 -0.71 0.64 8.46
C SER A 101 0.50 0.07 9.19
N GLU A 102 1.12 0.83 10.09
CA GLU A 102 2.25 0.38 10.92
C GLU A 102 1.86 -0.80 11.80
N ALA A 103 0.70 -0.73 12.47
CA ALA A 103 0.21 -1.84 13.30
C ALA A 103 -0.01 -3.11 12.47
N ARG A 104 -0.65 -2.98 11.30
CA ARG A 104 -0.88 -4.11 10.38
C ARG A 104 0.43 -4.74 9.89
N LEU A 105 1.39 -3.91 9.48
CA LEU A 105 2.70 -4.41 9.03
C LEU A 105 3.45 -5.10 10.16
N HIS A 106 3.35 -4.59 11.40
CA HIS A 106 3.97 -5.22 12.54
C HIS A 106 3.37 -6.60 12.82
N GLU A 107 2.05 -6.74 12.77
CA GLU A 107 1.36 -8.03 12.90
C GLU A 107 1.76 -9.01 11.79
N GLU A 108 1.83 -8.55 10.54
CA GLU A 108 2.23 -9.37 9.39
C GLU A 108 3.68 -9.86 9.52
N ILE A 109 4.60 -9.00 9.99
CA ILE A 109 5.98 -9.37 10.27
C ILE A 109 6.04 -10.44 11.37
N GLN A 110 5.36 -10.23 12.51
CA GLN A 110 5.36 -11.20 13.60
C GLN A 110 4.77 -12.56 13.18
N ALA A 111 3.69 -12.55 12.40
CA ALA A 111 3.09 -13.78 11.89
C ALA A 111 4.04 -14.52 10.93
N SER A 112 4.75 -13.78 10.07
CA SER A 112 5.75 -14.34 9.17
C SER A 112 6.94 -14.93 9.94
N GLU A 113 7.45 -14.22 10.94
CA GLU A 113 8.54 -14.69 11.80
C GLU A 113 8.15 -15.98 12.55
N ALA A 114 6.95 -16.03 13.13
CA ALA A 114 6.45 -17.22 13.82
C ALA A 114 6.36 -18.42 12.87
N ARG A 115 5.82 -18.22 11.66
CA ARG A 115 5.71 -19.27 10.65
C ARG A 115 7.08 -19.78 10.20
N LEU A 116 8.03 -18.88 9.94
CA LEU A 116 9.39 -19.26 9.56
C LEU A 116 10.09 -20.04 10.68
N HIS A 117 9.88 -19.64 11.94
CA HIS A 117 10.43 -20.35 13.08
C HIS A 117 9.90 -21.79 13.18
N GLU A 118 8.58 -21.98 13.00
CA GLU A 118 7.96 -23.31 12.99
C GLU A 118 8.47 -24.18 11.82
N GLU A 119 8.63 -23.59 10.63
CA GLU A 119 9.15 -24.29 9.46
C GLU A 119 10.60 -24.75 9.67
N ILE A 120 11.44 -23.89 10.28
CA ILE A 120 12.82 -24.23 10.65
C ILE A 120 12.83 -25.39 11.65
N GLN A 121 12.08 -25.30 12.75
CA GLN A 121 12.04 -26.37 13.77
C GLN A 121 11.56 -27.71 13.20
N THR A 122 10.55 -27.67 12.34
CA THR A 122 10.04 -28.87 11.65
C THR A 122 11.10 -29.48 10.73
N SER A 123 11.81 -28.63 9.98
CA SER A 123 12.90 -29.07 9.11
C SER A 123 14.06 -29.67 9.89
N GLU A 124 14.48 -29.04 11.00
CA GLU A 124 15.52 -29.53 11.89
C GLU A 124 15.17 -30.90 12.47
N THR A 125 13.94 -31.06 12.98
CA THR A 125 13.45 -32.34 13.51
C THR A 125 13.52 -33.43 12.44
N ARG A 126 13.01 -33.15 11.23
CA ARG A 126 13.04 -34.09 10.11
C ARG A 126 14.47 -34.45 9.69
N LEU A 127 15.39 -33.50 9.70
CA LEU A 127 16.79 -33.77 9.37
C LEU A 127 17.46 -34.64 10.44
N THR A 128 17.23 -34.38 11.72
CA THR A 128 17.73 -35.21 12.81
C THR A 128 17.21 -36.64 12.70
N GLU A 129 15.91 -36.83 12.44
CA GLU A 129 15.32 -38.16 12.24
C GLU A 129 15.97 -38.89 11.04
N ARG A 130 16.17 -38.19 9.92
CA ARG A 130 16.84 -38.77 8.74
C ARG A 130 18.29 -39.15 9.02
N ILE A 131 19.02 -38.34 9.76
CA ILE A 131 20.41 -38.63 10.15
C ILE A 131 20.43 -39.88 11.04
N GLN A 132 19.54 -39.96 12.03
CA GLN A 132 19.46 -41.12 12.92
C GLN A 132 19.07 -42.40 12.16
N ALA A 133 18.11 -42.33 11.25
CA ALA A 133 17.74 -43.46 10.41
C ALA A 133 18.89 -43.94 9.51
N ASN A 134 19.64 -43.00 8.92
CA ASN A 134 20.82 -43.32 8.13
C ASN A 134 21.93 -43.96 8.97
N GLU A 135 22.18 -43.45 10.17
CA GLU A 135 23.18 -44.02 11.09
C GLU A 135 22.85 -45.47 11.42
N ILE A 136 21.60 -45.77 11.76
CA ILE A 136 21.12 -47.14 12.00
C ILE A 136 21.32 -48.01 10.74
N GLY A 137 20.97 -47.48 9.57
CA GLY A 137 21.14 -48.18 8.30
C GLY A 137 22.61 -48.51 7.99
N ILE A 138 23.53 -47.58 8.26
CA ILE A 138 24.98 -47.78 8.10
C ILE A 138 25.45 -48.86 9.05
N GLN A 139 25.13 -48.79 10.34
CA GLN A 139 25.50 -49.81 11.33
C GLN A 139 24.97 -51.21 10.96
N ALA A 140 23.74 -51.30 10.46
CA ALA A 140 23.18 -52.56 9.97
C ALA A 140 23.94 -53.09 8.74
N SER A 141 24.38 -52.22 7.84
CA SER A 141 25.19 -52.62 6.68
C SER A 141 26.61 -53.06 7.08
N GLU A 142 27.23 -52.39 8.04
CA GLU A 142 28.57 -52.72 8.54
C GLU A 142 28.60 -54.07 9.25
N THR A 143 27.59 -54.33 10.08
CA THR A 143 27.43 -55.63 10.77
C THR A 143 27.25 -56.76 9.77
N LYS A 144 26.37 -56.57 8.77
CA LYS A 144 26.17 -57.54 7.69
C LYS A 144 27.45 -57.82 6.89
N LEU A 145 28.18 -56.77 6.49
CA LEU A 145 29.43 -56.93 5.75
C LEU A 145 30.50 -57.65 6.59
N SER A 146 30.56 -57.36 7.90
CA SER A 146 31.47 -58.04 8.83
C SER A 146 31.18 -59.53 8.93
N GLU A 147 29.90 -59.91 8.98
CA GLU A 147 29.47 -61.31 8.96
C GLU A 147 29.81 -62.00 7.64
N GLU A 148 29.56 -61.34 6.51
CA GLU A 148 29.90 -61.87 5.18
C GLU A 148 31.41 -62.08 5.01
N ILE A 149 32.23 -61.13 5.46
CA ILE A 149 33.70 -61.25 5.46
C ILE A 149 34.11 -62.45 6.32
N ARG A 150 33.62 -62.55 7.56
CA ARG A 150 33.95 -63.66 8.46
C ARG A 150 33.53 -65.02 7.88
N ALA A 151 32.37 -65.09 7.24
CA ALA A 151 31.90 -66.30 6.57
C ALA A 151 32.73 -66.64 5.32
N SER A 152 33.25 -65.63 4.61
CA SER A 152 34.16 -65.80 3.49
C SER A 152 35.52 -66.33 3.95
N GLU A 153 36.10 -65.73 4.99
CA GLU A 153 37.35 -66.17 5.61
C GLU A 153 37.28 -67.62 6.09
N ALA A 154 36.20 -67.99 6.79
CA ALA A 154 35.98 -69.37 7.22
C ALA A 154 35.93 -70.36 6.04
N ARG A 155 35.26 -69.98 4.95
CA ARG A 155 35.19 -70.80 3.72
C ARG A 155 36.55 -70.94 3.05
N VAL A 156 37.33 -69.87 2.97
CA VAL A 156 38.69 -69.89 2.41
C VAL A 156 39.62 -70.74 3.26
N ASN A 157 39.62 -70.57 4.58
CA ASN A 157 40.44 -71.37 5.49
C ASN A 157 40.12 -72.87 5.36
N LYS A 158 38.84 -73.24 5.32
CA LYS A 158 38.44 -74.63 5.09
C LYS A 158 38.99 -75.18 3.77
N ARG A 159 38.87 -74.42 2.67
CA ARG A 159 39.42 -74.83 1.37
C ARG A 159 40.94 -75.00 1.41
N ILE A 160 41.65 -74.15 2.14
CA ILE A 160 43.11 -74.27 2.32
C ILE A 160 43.45 -75.55 3.10
N ASP A 161 42.71 -75.86 4.16
CA ASP A 161 42.91 -77.07 4.95
C ASP A 161 42.62 -78.33 4.14
N ASP A 162 41.50 -78.35 3.40
CA ASP A 162 41.14 -79.45 2.50
C ASP A 162 42.24 -79.68 1.44
N LEU A 163 42.70 -78.61 0.76
CA LEU A 163 43.80 -78.68 -0.21
C LEU A 163 45.12 -79.17 0.40
N ARG A 164 45.42 -78.76 1.65
CA ARG A 164 46.62 -79.23 2.36
C ARG A 164 46.55 -80.74 2.63
N VAL A 165 45.39 -81.27 2.96
CA VAL A 165 45.18 -82.72 3.15
C VAL A 165 45.34 -83.44 1.82
N ASP A 166 44.67 -82.96 0.76
CA ASP A 166 44.75 -83.56 -0.58
C ASP A 166 46.19 -83.61 -1.09
N PHE A 167 46.94 -82.50 -0.99
CA PHE A 167 48.35 -82.48 -1.38
C PHE A 167 49.22 -83.44 -0.55
N LYS A 168 48.94 -83.60 0.74
CA LYS A 168 49.70 -84.54 1.59
C LYS A 168 49.46 -85.99 1.16
N GLU A 169 48.23 -86.35 0.81
CA GLU A 169 47.92 -87.68 0.29
C GLU A 169 48.51 -87.91 -1.11
N GLU A 170 48.51 -86.90 -1.97
CA GLU A 170 49.15 -86.97 -3.28
C GLU A 170 50.67 -87.17 -3.17
N ILE A 171 51.36 -86.45 -2.29
CA ILE A 171 52.79 -86.64 -2.02
C ILE A 171 53.07 -88.06 -1.54
N LYS A 172 52.27 -88.61 -0.62
CA LYS A 172 52.43 -90.00 -0.17
C LYS A 172 52.25 -90.98 -1.32
N ALA A 173 51.23 -90.78 -2.16
CA ALA A 173 50.98 -91.64 -3.32
C ALA A 173 52.15 -91.61 -4.31
N VAL A 174 52.72 -90.42 -4.57
CA VAL A 174 53.92 -90.25 -5.40
C VAL A 174 55.13 -90.94 -4.77
N ASN A 175 55.35 -90.78 -3.46
CA ASN A 175 56.47 -91.42 -2.76
C ASN A 175 56.38 -92.95 -2.84
N ASN A 176 55.21 -93.52 -2.54
CA ASN A 176 54.99 -94.96 -2.65
C ASN A 176 55.23 -95.48 -4.07
N ARG A 177 54.88 -94.69 -5.09
CA ARG A 177 55.14 -95.03 -6.50
C ARG A 177 56.64 -94.98 -6.83
N LEU A 178 57.38 -94.04 -6.26
CA LEU A 178 58.84 -93.93 -6.42
C LEU A 178 59.54 -95.13 -5.77
N ASP A 179 59.15 -95.50 -4.55
CA ASP A 179 59.68 -96.65 -3.83
C ASP A 179 59.46 -97.95 -4.63
N ALA A 180 58.24 -98.18 -5.11
CA ALA A 180 57.92 -99.34 -5.93
C ALA A 180 58.69 -99.39 -7.27
N MET A 181 59.08 -98.23 -7.81
CA MET A 181 59.89 -98.15 -9.02
C MET A 181 61.36 -98.45 -8.72
N ASN A 182 61.90 -97.94 -7.60
CA ASN A 182 63.24 -98.29 -7.14
C ASN A 182 63.36 -99.81 -6.89
N ASP A 183 62.40 -100.41 -6.19
CA ASP A 183 62.38 -101.86 -5.96
C ASP A 183 62.41 -102.66 -7.28
N LYS A 184 61.69 -102.19 -8.31
CA LYS A 184 61.71 -102.82 -9.64
C LYS A 184 63.08 -102.67 -10.31
N MET A 185 63.70 -101.50 -10.20
CA MET A 185 65.02 -101.24 -10.75
C MET A 185 66.08 -102.14 -10.10
N ASP A 186 66.06 -102.27 -8.78
CA ASP A 186 66.96 -103.14 -8.03
C ASP A 186 66.82 -104.60 -8.46
N ARG A 187 65.58 -105.10 -8.60
CA ARG A 187 65.33 -106.45 -9.13
C ARG A 187 65.85 -106.64 -10.55
N LEU A 188 65.69 -105.66 -11.43
CA LEU A 188 66.24 -105.73 -12.79
C LEU A 188 67.77 -105.80 -12.76
N LEU A 189 68.43 -105.01 -11.91
CA LEU A 189 69.88 -105.06 -11.72
C LEU A 189 70.34 -106.43 -11.20
N GLU A 190 69.65 -107.01 -10.22
CA GLU A 190 69.93 -108.36 -9.72
C GLU A 190 69.79 -109.42 -10.83
N THR A 191 68.71 -109.39 -11.61
CA THR A 191 68.52 -110.36 -12.72
C THR A 191 69.59 -110.23 -13.80
N LEU A 192 70.02 -109.01 -14.13
CA LEU A 192 71.09 -108.76 -15.09
C LEU A 192 72.45 -109.23 -14.58
N LEU A 193 72.73 -109.03 -13.28
CA LEU A 193 73.95 -109.54 -12.65
C LEU A 193 73.96 -111.07 -12.60
N ALA A 194 72.83 -111.68 -12.22
CA ALA A 194 72.68 -113.14 -12.17
C ALA A 194 72.79 -113.79 -13.56
N SER A 195 72.30 -113.13 -14.61
CA SER A 195 72.42 -113.61 -16.00
C SER A 195 73.86 -113.52 -16.57
N LYS A 196 74.75 -112.76 -15.94
CA LYS A 196 76.13 -112.54 -16.42
C LYS A 196 77.17 -113.39 -15.68
N SER A 197 76.76 -114.04 -14.59
CA SER A 197 77.51 -115.09 -13.87
C SER A 197 77.30 -116.45 -14.51
#